data_AF-A0A3S0W2Y2-F1
#
_entry.id   AF-A0A3S0W2Y2-F1
#
_cell.length_a   1.000
_cell.length_b   1.000
_cell.length_c   1.000
_cell.angle_alpha   90.00
_cell.angle_beta   90.00
_cell.angle_gamma   90.00
#
_symmetry.space_group_name_H-M   'P 1'
#
loop_
_entity.id
_entity.type
_entity.pdbx_description
1 polymer ?
#
loop_
_entity_poly.entity_id
_entity_poly.type
_entity_poly.pdbx_seq_one_letter_code
_entity_poly.pdbx_strand_id
1 'polypeptide(L)'
;MKLLGNFLASFLQNKQSHILFVVPFALLGGFLFQNLGLFLPWLLGPLFIVMAARIKFEKYMHWPGVLRSLGLIILGLQLGSSFTREALGQMGKYLPLMLVTTVLIILFTIFTAYLLAKRMNISLNTALLGSFPGGLSQMVVLSGEIEDADETVVAFMQTLRIILVISIVPWLVIHILSERASLGITNAGKQTFFLLEYDWKLALLIILVTAIFITVGKKASVPIPFMLGPLLAAALFNVAGSEAPQIPTFWLNFAQLLLGAHLGYTLKVNNPRLFRRMFGMIFVTNVLLIGFCYALTIILVRYFQFPINELFLSIAPGGVTEMAVTAMAVHADVSLVTSFHLFRILFILFLLSPVMKWMAGKWTAVQKE
;
A
#
# COMPACT_ATOMS: atom_id res chain seq x y z
N MET A 1 -4.66 -24.86 38.36
CA MET A 1 -5.25 -25.13 37.02
C MET A 1 -6.53 -24.36 36.74
N LYS A 2 -7.55 -24.36 37.62
CA LYS A 2 -8.80 -23.57 37.44
C LYS A 2 -8.60 -22.05 37.40
N LEU A 3 -7.68 -21.50 38.21
CA LEU A 3 -7.35 -20.06 38.20
C LEU A 3 -6.69 -19.61 36.89
N LEU A 4 -5.79 -20.42 36.33
CA LEU A 4 -5.15 -20.15 35.03
C LEU A 4 -6.18 -20.24 33.88
N GLY A 5 -7.12 -21.20 33.96
CA GLY A 5 -8.22 -21.33 33.01
C GLY A 5 -9.19 -20.15 33.04
N ASN A 6 -9.55 -19.66 34.23
CA ASN A 6 -10.43 -18.50 34.37
C ASN A 6 -9.75 -17.18 33.98
N PHE A 7 -8.44 -17.05 34.23
CA PHE A 7 -7.64 -15.90 33.78
C PHE A 7 -7.46 -15.90 32.26
N LEU A 8 -7.19 -17.06 31.65
CA LEU A 8 -7.14 -17.18 30.18
C LEU A 8 -8.51 -16.90 29.55
N ALA A 9 -9.61 -17.35 30.17
CA ALA A 9 -10.95 -17.08 29.69
C ALA A 9 -11.33 -15.59 29.79
N SER A 10 -10.95 -14.89 30.88
CA SER A 10 -11.20 -13.46 31.03
C SER A 10 -10.26 -12.60 30.18
N PHE A 11 -9.00 -13.03 30.01
CA PHE A 11 -8.05 -12.43 29.08
C PHE A 11 -8.64 -12.51 27.69
N LEU A 12 -9.01 -13.68 27.18
CA LEU A 12 -9.56 -13.91 25.84
C LEU A 12 -10.92 -13.21 25.53
N GLN A 13 -11.55 -12.54 26.50
CA GLN A 13 -12.77 -11.72 26.29
C GLN A 13 -12.48 -10.23 26.10
N ASN A 14 -11.29 -9.74 26.45
CA ASN A 14 -10.96 -8.31 26.39
C ASN A 14 -10.40 -7.92 25.01
N LYS A 15 -10.92 -6.86 24.36
CA LYS A 15 -10.40 -6.39 23.04
C LYS A 15 -8.89 -6.15 23.01
N GLN A 16 -8.28 -5.79 24.15
CA GLN A 16 -6.82 -5.61 24.24
C GLN A 16 -6.04 -6.92 24.21
N SER A 17 -6.55 -8.01 24.80
CA SER A 17 -5.89 -9.31 24.77
C SER A 17 -5.83 -9.91 23.37
N HIS A 18 -6.86 -9.64 22.56
CA HIS A 18 -6.93 -10.05 21.18
C HIS A 18 -5.85 -9.39 20.31
N ILE A 19 -5.39 -8.19 20.70
CA ILE A 19 -4.24 -7.51 20.07
C ILE A 19 -2.94 -8.19 20.49
N LEU A 20 -2.79 -8.42 21.80
CA LEU A 20 -1.65 -9.15 22.38
C LEU A 20 -1.51 -10.55 21.77
N PHE A 21 -2.60 -11.15 21.29
CA PHE A 21 -2.56 -12.43 20.59
C PHE A 21 -1.97 -12.34 19.18
N VAL A 22 -2.10 -11.21 18.47
CA VAL A 22 -1.57 -11.02 17.10
C VAL A 22 -0.08 -10.68 17.09
N VAL A 23 0.39 -9.92 18.09
CA VAL A 23 1.78 -9.42 18.15
C VAL A 23 2.84 -10.53 18.05
N PRO A 24 2.73 -11.67 18.77
CA PRO A 24 3.70 -12.76 18.65
C PRO A 24 3.78 -13.34 17.23
N PHE A 25 2.65 -13.50 16.54
CA PHE A 25 2.62 -13.97 15.16
C PHE A 25 3.27 -12.97 14.20
N ALA A 26 3.02 -11.67 14.40
CA ALA A 26 3.66 -10.63 13.62
C ALA A 26 5.19 -10.62 13.82
N LEU A 27 5.66 -10.64 15.08
CA LEU A 27 7.09 -10.70 15.40
C LEU A 27 7.74 -11.97 14.84
N LEU A 28 7.10 -13.13 15.03
CA LEU A 28 7.58 -14.41 14.49
C LEU A 28 7.71 -14.36 12.97
N GLY A 29 6.74 -13.78 12.27
CA GLY A 29 6.84 -13.57 10.82
C GLY A 29 8.01 -12.69 10.41
N GLY A 30 8.20 -11.55 11.09
CA GLY A 30 9.33 -10.65 10.85
C GLY A 30 10.68 -11.34 11.02
N PHE A 31 10.89 -12.02 12.16
CA PHE A 31 12.13 -12.74 12.45
C PHE A 31 12.38 -13.91 11.49
N LEU A 32 11.35 -14.71 11.19
CA LEU A 32 11.50 -15.83 10.26
C LEU A 32 11.91 -15.36 8.87
N PHE A 33 11.23 -14.34 8.33
CA PHE A 33 11.55 -13.83 7.01
C PHE A 33 12.93 -13.17 6.99
N GLN A 34 13.31 -12.48 8.06
CA GLN A 34 14.63 -11.87 8.18
C GLN A 34 15.73 -12.94 8.17
N ASN A 35 15.56 -14.04 8.91
CA ASN A 35 16.52 -15.14 8.97
C ASN A 35 16.60 -15.94 7.66
N LEU A 36 15.49 -16.02 6.92
CA LEU A 36 15.46 -16.63 5.59
C LEU A 36 16.04 -15.73 4.49
N GLY A 37 16.45 -14.49 4.81
CA GLY A 37 16.92 -13.52 3.83
C GLY A 37 15.85 -13.10 2.83
N LEU A 38 14.56 -13.22 3.20
CA LEU A 38 13.45 -12.81 2.35
C LEU A 38 13.31 -11.30 2.32
N PHE A 39 12.87 -10.78 1.18
CA PHE A 39 12.67 -9.34 1.00
C PHE A 39 11.52 -8.80 1.87
N LEU A 40 11.65 -7.54 2.33
CA LEU A 40 10.73 -6.87 3.24
C LEU A 40 10.24 -7.77 4.38
N PRO A 41 11.17 -8.30 5.20
CA PRO A 41 10.82 -9.33 6.17
C PRO A 41 9.80 -8.82 7.19
N TRP A 42 9.94 -7.57 7.60
CA TRP A 42 9.05 -6.91 8.55
C TRP A 42 7.70 -6.49 7.96
N LEU A 43 7.47 -6.61 6.65
CA LEU A 43 6.15 -6.39 6.02
C LEU A 43 5.51 -7.71 5.59
N LEU A 44 6.22 -8.50 4.78
CA LEU A 44 5.73 -9.76 4.22
C LEU A 44 5.62 -10.86 5.28
N GLY A 45 6.59 -10.95 6.18
CA GLY A 45 6.57 -11.95 7.26
C GLY A 45 5.33 -11.85 8.14
N PRO A 46 5.06 -10.69 8.77
CA PRO A 46 3.83 -10.47 9.53
C PRO A 46 2.58 -10.69 8.69
N LEU A 47 2.55 -10.26 7.43
CA LEU A 47 1.41 -10.47 6.53
C LEU A 47 1.05 -11.95 6.40
N PHE A 48 2.01 -12.80 6.02
CA PHE A 48 1.75 -14.22 5.79
C PHE A 48 1.48 -15.00 7.07
N ILE A 49 2.24 -14.74 8.15
CA ILE A 49 2.07 -15.45 9.42
C ILE A 49 0.76 -15.05 10.11
N VAL A 50 0.42 -13.76 10.16
CA VAL A 50 -0.86 -13.31 10.74
C VAL A 50 -2.04 -13.81 9.90
N MET A 51 -1.93 -13.80 8.57
CA MET A 51 -2.95 -14.38 7.69
C MET A 51 -3.16 -15.87 7.96
N ALA A 52 -2.08 -16.66 8.06
CA ALA A 52 -2.15 -18.09 8.37
C ALA A 52 -2.74 -18.35 9.75
N ALA A 53 -2.33 -17.58 10.77
CA ALA A 53 -2.84 -17.69 12.13
C ALA A 53 -4.34 -17.37 12.19
N ARG A 54 -4.80 -16.37 11.42
CA ARG A 54 -6.21 -15.97 11.40
C ARG A 54 -7.15 -17.10 10.95
N ILE A 55 -6.72 -17.97 10.03
CA ILE A 55 -7.54 -19.10 9.56
C ILE A 55 -8.00 -19.98 10.73
N LYS A 56 -7.13 -20.21 11.72
CA LYS A 56 -7.42 -21.07 12.88
C LYS A 56 -7.88 -20.29 14.11
N PHE A 57 -7.37 -19.08 14.29
CA PHE A 57 -7.54 -18.30 15.52
C PHE A 57 -8.37 -17.02 15.33
N GLU A 58 -9.19 -16.92 14.26
CA GLU A 58 -9.96 -15.71 13.93
C GLU A 58 -10.68 -15.10 15.14
N LYS A 59 -11.35 -15.93 15.94
CA LYS A 59 -12.12 -15.51 17.14
C LYS A 59 -11.27 -14.84 18.22
N TYR A 60 -9.96 -15.10 18.22
CA TYR A 60 -9.02 -14.61 19.22
C TYR A 60 -8.15 -13.47 18.70
N MET A 61 -8.29 -13.07 17.44
CA MET A 61 -7.45 -12.04 16.82
C MET A 61 -8.24 -10.75 16.61
N HIS A 62 -7.66 -9.64 17.06
CA HIS A 62 -8.15 -8.31 16.77
C HIS A 62 -6.99 -7.37 16.48
N TRP A 63 -7.05 -6.66 15.36
CA TRP A 63 -6.08 -5.64 15.03
C TRP A 63 -6.78 -4.29 14.80
N PRO A 64 -6.61 -3.30 15.68
CA PRO A 64 -7.28 -2.02 15.53
C PRO A 64 -6.64 -1.19 14.42
N GLY A 65 -7.48 -0.47 13.66
CA GLY A 65 -7.02 0.43 12.58
C GLY A 65 -6.13 1.58 13.06
N VAL A 66 -6.10 1.87 14.36
CA VAL A 66 -5.17 2.85 14.97
C VAL A 66 -3.72 2.40 14.81
N LEU A 67 -3.42 1.10 14.97
CA LEU A 67 -2.06 0.58 14.78
C LEU A 67 -1.60 0.70 13.33
N ARG A 68 -2.50 0.44 12.37
CA ARG A 68 -2.25 0.75 10.95
C ARG A 68 -1.93 2.22 10.75
N SER A 69 -2.73 3.10 11.36
CA SER A 69 -2.57 4.56 11.22
C SER A 69 -1.22 5.03 11.79
N LEU A 70 -0.75 4.46 12.89
CA LEU A 70 0.59 4.73 13.43
C LEU A 70 1.69 4.33 12.46
N GLY A 71 1.60 3.13 11.85
CA GLY A 71 2.54 2.70 10.81
C GLY A 71 2.56 3.64 9.61
N LEU A 72 1.38 4.10 9.17
CA LEU A 72 1.25 5.09 8.09
C LEU A 72 1.83 6.45 8.43
N ILE A 73 1.75 6.90 9.69
CA ILE A 73 2.34 8.16 10.14
C ILE A 73 3.87 8.11 10.05
N ILE A 74 4.46 7.04 10.58
CA ILE A 74 5.92 6.84 10.59
C ILE A 74 6.44 6.78 9.15
N LEU A 75 5.80 5.98 8.28
CA LEU A 75 6.18 5.92 6.88
C LEU A 75 5.93 7.25 6.18
N GLY A 76 4.81 7.93 6.45
CA GLY A 76 4.52 9.25 5.88
C GLY A 76 5.65 10.25 6.12
N LEU A 77 6.18 10.33 7.35
CA LEU A 77 7.32 11.19 7.68
C LEU A 77 8.58 10.80 6.88
N GLN A 78 8.89 9.50 6.81
CA GLN A 78 10.04 9.00 6.05
C GLN A 78 9.91 9.26 4.54
N LEU A 79 8.72 9.10 3.98
CA LEU A 79 8.48 9.37 2.56
C LEU A 79 8.59 10.86 2.29
N GLY A 80 8.00 11.69 3.16
CA GLY A 80 8.05 13.14 3.05
C GLY A 80 9.45 13.72 3.16
N SER A 81 10.34 13.10 3.95
CA SER A 81 11.74 13.53 4.03
C SER A 81 12.53 13.33 2.74
N SER A 82 12.02 12.52 1.81
CA SER A 82 12.58 12.36 0.46
C SER A 82 12.14 13.45 -0.52
N PHE A 83 11.13 14.27 -0.19
CA PHE A 83 10.67 15.37 -1.06
C PHE A 83 11.48 16.64 -0.78
N THR A 84 12.57 16.83 -1.52
CA THR A 84 13.35 18.07 -1.53
C THR A 84 12.75 19.10 -2.50
N ARG A 85 13.28 20.33 -2.47
CA ARG A 85 12.87 21.38 -3.42
C ARG A 85 13.17 20.97 -4.87
N GLU A 86 14.30 20.31 -5.09
CA GLU A 86 14.73 19.79 -6.39
C GLU A 86 13.80 18.66 -6.86
N ALA A 87 13.47 17.71 -5.97
CA ALA A 87 12.57 16.61 -6.27
C ALA A 87 11.18 17.12 -6.68
N LEU A 88 10.62 18.10 -5.96
CA LEU A 88 9.34 18.74 -6.31
C LEU A 88 9.40 19.44 -7.67
N GLY A 89 10.51 20.11 -7.99
CA GLY A 89 10.71 20.72 -9.31
C GLY A 89 10.75 19.68 -10.43
N GLN A 90 11.36 18.53 -10.20
CA GLN A 90 11.38 17.42 -11.15
C GLN A 90 10.00 16.77 -11.31
N MET A 91 9.25 16.60 -10.23
CA MET A 91 7.88 16.07 -10.28
C MET A 91 6.98 16.88 -11.22
N GLY A 92 7.07 18.21 -11.17
CA GLY A 92 6.32 19.09 -12.06
C GLY A 92 6.63 18.84 -13.54
N LYS A 93 7.89 18.55 -13.89
CA LYS A 93 8.31 18.21 -15.25
C LYS A 93 7.77 16.86 -15.71
N TYR A 94 7.69 15.89 -14.80
CA TYR A 94 7.22 14.53 -15.11
C TYR A 94 5.71 14.34 -14.99
N LEU A 95 4.94 15.39 -14.67
CA LEU A 95 3.49 15.34 -14.60
C LEU A 95 2.83 14.76 -15.88
N PRO A 96 3.26 15.12 -17.12
CA PRO A 96 2.71 14.51 -18.33
C PRO A 96 2.98 13.00 -18.41
N LEU A 97 4.15 12.55 -17.97
CA LEU A 97 4.51 11.14 -17.94
C LEU A 97 3.68 10.37 -16.91
N MET A 98 3.47 10.95 -15.72
CA MET A 98 2.57 10.39 -14.70
C MET A 98 1.14 10.26 -15.24
N LEU A 99 0.66 11.25 -15.99
CA LEU A 99 -0.65 11.21 -16.63
C LEU A 99 -0.76 10.10 -17.67
N VAL A 100 0.18 10.06 -18.62
CA VAL A 100 0.17 9.05 -19.71
C VAL A 100 0.25 7.64 -19.13
N THR A 101 1.18 7.38 -18.20
CA THR A 101 1.31 6.06 -17.57
C THR A 101 0.06 5.68 -16.79
N THR A 102 -0.52 6.61 -16.03
CA THR A 102 -1.77 6.39 -15.29
C THR A 102 -2.92 6.02 -16.23
N VAL A 103 -3.11 6.76 -17.33
CA VAL A 103 -4.16 6.49 -18.31
C VAL A 103 -3.96 5.13 -18.97
N LEU A 104 -2.73 4.80 -19.40
CA LEU A 104 -2.41 3.51 -20.00
C LEU A 104 -2.69 2.34 -19.05
N ILE A 105 -2.32 2.47 -17.77
CA ILE A 105 -2.59 1.48 -16.72
C ILE A 105 -4.10 1.32 -16.51
N ILE A 106 -4.86 2.41 -16.46
CA ILE A 106 -6.32 2.38 -16.32
C ILE A 106 -6.97 1.68 -17.51
N LEU A 107 -6.58 2.02 -18.74
CA LEU A 107 -7.11 1.39 -19.96
C LEU A 107 -6.81 -0.11 -19.99
N PHE A 108 -5.58 -0.51 -19.65
CA PHE A 108 -5.22 -1.92 -19.56
C PHE A 108 -6.00 -2.65 -18.45
N THR A 109 -6.26 -1.95 -17.35
CA THR A 109 -7.08 -2.49 -16.25
C THR A 109 -8.55 -2.67 -16.67
N ILE A 110 -9.12 -1.73 -17.43
CA ILE A 110 -10.47 -1.86 -18.00
C ILE A 110 -10.54 -3.09 -18.92
N PHE A 111 -9.52 -3.25 -19.79
CA PHE A 111 -9.44 -4.39 -20.68
C PHE A 111 -9.39 -5.73 -19.93
N THR A 112 -8.50 -5.86 -18.93
CA THR A 112 -8.38 -7.08 -18.14
C THR A 112 -9.61 -7.34 -17.26
N ALA A 113 -10.24 -6.29 -16.72
CA ALA A 113 -11.51 -6.39 -15.99
C ALA A 113 -12.66 -6.88 -16.88
N TYR A 114 -12.76 -6.41 -18.13
CA TYR A 114 -13.74 -6.91 -19.09
C TYR A 114 -13.57 -8.40 -19.38
N LEU A 115 -12.33 -8.85 -19.61
CA LEU A 115 -12.02 -10.27 -19.79
C LEU A 115 -12.38 -11.08 -18.53
N LEU A 116 -12.10 -10.53 -17.35
CA LEU A 116 -12.40 -11.17 -16.08
C LEU A 116 -13.92 -11.31 -15.87
N ALA A 117 -14.69 -10.26 -16.14
CA ALA A 117 -16.16 -10.27 -16.03
C ALA A 117 -16.77 -11.39 -16.89
N LYS A 118 -16.33 -11.48 -18.16
CA LYS A 118 -16.80 -12.50 -19.11
C LYS A 118 -16.41 -13.93 -18.71
N ARG A 119 -15.21 -14.12 -18.15
CA ARG A 119 -14.70 -15.45 -17.77
C ARG A 119 -15.28 -15.96 -16.44
N MET A 120 -15.57 -15.05 -15.51
CA MET A 120 -16.03 -15.38 -14.17
C MET A 120 -17.55 -15.28 -14.01
N ASN A 121 -18.27 -14.79 -15.04
CA ASN A 121 -19.70 -14.47 -14.99
C ASN A 121 -20.04 -13.55 -13.79
N ILE A 122 -19.23 -12.50 -13.61
CA ILE A 122 -19.50 -11.41 -12.65
C ILE A 122 -19.85 -10.14 -13.41
N SER A 123 -20.53 -9.20 -12.75
CA SER A 123 -20.85 -7.91 -13.38
C SER A 123 -19.57 -7.14 -13.75
N LEU A 124 -19.64 -6.34 -14.82
CA LEU A 124 -18.51 -5.51 -15.22
C LEU A 124 -18.14 -4.52 -14.12
N ASN A 125 -19.13 -3.97 -13.41
CA ASN A 125 -18.91 -3.06 -12.29
C ASN A 125 -18.08 -3.73 -11.17
N THR A 126 -18.43 -4.96 -10.80
CA THR A 126 -17.65 -5.75 -9.82
C THR A 126 -16.21 -5.96 -10.29
N ALA A 127 -16.03 -6.35 -11.56
CA ALA A 127 -14.70 -6.59 -12.11
C ALA A 127 -13.85 -5.31 -12.17
N LEU A 128 -14.43 -4.19 -12.61
CA LEU A 128 -13.76 -2.89 -12.69
C LEU A 128 -13.35 -2.38 -11.30
N LEU A 129 -14.28 -2.34 -10.36
CA LEU A 129 -14.04 -1.91 -8.99
C LEU A 129 -13.04 -2.81 -8.27
N GLY A 130 -13.06 -4.12 -8.55
CA GLY A 130 -12.12 -5.08 -7.98
C GLY A 130 -10.71 -4.99 -8.58
N SER A 131 -10.59 -4.60 -9.85
CA SER A 131 -9.31 -4.55 -10.58
C SER A 131 -8.60 -3.20 -10.50
N PHE A 132 -9.34 -2.09 -10.39
CA PHE A 132 -8.73 -0.75 -10.43
C PHE A 132 -7.71 -0.51 -9.31
N PRO A 133 -6.51 0.05 -9.64
CA PRO A 133 -5.46 0.46 -8.69
C PRO A 133 -5.88 1.66 -7.83
N GLY A 134 -6.96 1.50 -7.05
CA GLY A 134 -7.42 2.45 -6.03
C GLY A 134 -7.29 1.90 -4.61
N GLY A 135 -7.60 2.74 -3.63
CA GLY A 135 -7.62 2.35 -2.23
C GLY A 135 -8.72 1.32 -1.96
N LEU A 136 -8.35 0.18 -1.34
CA LEU A 136 -9.27 -0.92 -1.05
C LEU A 136 -10.56 -0.45 -0.38
N SER A 137 -10.46 0.42 0.63
CA SER A 137 -11.63 0.94 1.34
C SER A 137 -12.54 1.80 0.47
N GLN A 138 -11.98 2.53 -0.51
CA GLN A 138 -12.77 3.40 -1.39
C GLN A 138 -13.54 2.58 -2.42
N MET A 139 -12.89 1.57 -3.02
CA MET A 139 -13.53 0.74 -4.04
C MET A 139 -14.62 -0.16 -3.45
N VAL A 140 -14.45 -0.65 -2.23
CA VAL A 140 -15.48 -1.43 -1.51
C VAL A 140 -16.67 -0.54 -1.12
N VAL A 141 -16.42 0.68 -0.64
CA VAL A 141 -17.52 1.64 -0.37
C VAL A 141 -18.25 2.00 -1.67
N LEU A 142 -17.50 2.25 -2.74
CA LEU A 142 -18.08 2.58 -4.04
C LEU A 142 -18.90 1.42 -4.63
N SER A 143 -18.54 0.16 -4.36
CA SER A 143 -19.39 -0.98 -4.78
C SER A 143 -20.74 -1.01 -4.08
N GLY A 144 -20.86 -0.52 -2.84
CA GLY A 144 -22.17 -0.41 -2.18
C GLY A 144 -23.08 0.66 -2.79
N GLU A 145 -22.53 1.58 -3.58
CA GLU A 145 -23.28 2.66 -4.24
C GLU A 145 -23.64 2.35 -5.71
N ILE A 146 -23.09 1.29 -6.30
CA ILE A 146 -23.25 0.96 -7.72
C ILE A 146 -24.11 -0.30 -7.86
N GLU A 147 -25.20 -0.20 -8.62
CA GLU A 147 -26.05 -1.37 -8.94
C GLU A 147 -25.22 -2.48 -9.61
N ASP A 148 -25.57 -3.72 -9.28
CA ASP A 148 -24.90 -4.97 -9.69
C ASP A 148 -23.45 -5.15 -9.22
N ALA A 149 -22.90 -4.30 -8.34
CA ALA A 149 -21.57 -4.52 -7.78
C ALA A 149 -21.59 -5.39 -6.49
N ASP A 150 -20.85 -6.49 -6.49
CA ASP A 150 -20.70 -7.35 -5.31
C ASP A 150 -19.52 -6.87 -4.45
N GLU A 151 -19.82 -6.22 -3.32
CA GLU A 151 -18.84 -5.71 -2.36
C GLU A 151 -17.87 -6.79 -1.83
N THR A 152 -18.37 -8.01 -1.65
CA THR A 152 -17.56 -9.12 -1.13
C THR A 152 -16.52 -9.55 -2.17
N VAL A 153 -16.94 -9.63 -3.43
CA VAL A 153 -16.07 -9.97 -4.56
C VAL A 153 -15.05 -8.85 -4.82
N VAL A 154 -15.46 -7.58 -4.75
CA VAL A 154 -14.56 -6.42 -4.88
C VAL A 154 -13.51 -6.41 -3.78
N ALA A 155 -13.92 -6.56 -2.52
CA ALA A 155 -13.00 -6.64 -1.38
C ALA A 155 -12.01 -7.80 -1.56
N PHE A 156 -12.51 -8.95 -2.02
CA PHE A 156 -11.68 -10.12 -2.26
C PHE A 156 -10.62 -9.89 -3.35
N MET A 157 -11.04 -9.35 -4.50
CA MET A 157 -10.15 -9.00 -5.61
C MET A 157 -9.08 -8.01 -5.20
N GLN A 158 -9.47 -6.91 -4.53
CA GLN A 158 -8.55 -5.87 -4.08
C GLN A 158 -7.52 -6.41 -3.08
N THR A 159 -7.96 -7.27 -2.14
CA THR A 159 -7.04 -7.80 -1.14
C THR A 159 -6.06 -8.81 -1.75
N LEU A 160 -6.52 -9.73 -2.60
CA LEU A 160 -5.63 -10.66 -3.30
C LEU A 160 -4.63 -9.92 -4.20
N ARG A 161 -5.09 -8.89 -4.91
CA ARG A 161 -4.23 -8.03 -5.74
C ARG A 161 -3.09 -7.45 -4.92
N ILE A 162 -3.39 -6.88 -3.75
CA ILE A 162 -2.40 -6.30 -2.84
C ILE A 162 -1.34 -7.34 -2.45
N ILE A 163 -1.74 -8.55 -2.02
CA ILE A 163 -0.78 -9.62 -1.68
C ILE A 163 0.11 -9.99 -2.87
N LEU A 164 -0.51 -10.26 -4.02
CA LEU A 164 0.21 -10.71 -5.21
C LEU A 164 1.22 -9.66 -5.67
N VAL A 165 0.80 -8.41 -5.72
CA VAL A 165 1.65 -7.30 -6.12
C VAL A 165 2.82 -7.11 -5.14
N ILE A 166 2.56 -7.05 -3.84
CA ILE A 166 3.63 -6.84 -2.83
C ILE A 166 4.59 -8.04 -2.79
N SER A 167 4.14 -9.23 -3.21
CA SER A 167 5.03 -10.40 -3.29
C SER A 167 5.82 -10.43 -4.60
N ILE A 168 5.17 -10.20 -5.74
CA ILE A 168 5.74 -10.39 -7.08
C ILE A 168 6.63 -9.22 -7.48
N VAL A 169 6.16 -7.97 -7.31
CA VAL A 169 6.88 -6.78 -7.81
C VAL A 169 8.26 -6.68 -7.17
N PRO A 170 8.42 -6.79 -5.84
CA PRO A 170 9.76 -6.64 -5.27
C PRO A 170 10.68 -7.81 -5.59
N TRP A 171 10.12 -9.02 -5.65
CA TRP A 171 10.88 -10.20 -6.10
C TRP A 171 11.43 -10.00 -7.52
N LEU A 172 10.60 -9.46 -8.42
CA LEU A 172 10.98 -9.15 -9.81
C LEU A 172 12.08 -8.09 -9.87
N VAL A 173 11.97 -7.03 -9.07
CA VAL A 173 12.97 -5.95 -9.05
C VAL A 173 14.34 -6.49 -8.65
N ILE A 174 14.40 -7.32 -7.60
CA ILE A 174 15.67 -7.82 -7.08
C ILE A 174 16.29 -8.88 -7.99
N HIS A 175 15.49 -9.79 -8.55
CA HIS A 175 16.04 -10.95 -9.27
C HIS A 175 16.19 -10.72 -10.77
N ILE A 176 15.37 -9.83 -11.35
CA ILE A 176 15.31 -9.64 -12.81
C ILE A 176 15.79 -8.25 -13.22
N LEU A 177 15.49 -7.22 -12.42
CA LEU A 177 15.83 -5.84 -12.76
C LEU A 177 17.07 -5.30 -12.02
N SER A 178 17.63 -6.04 -11.08
CA SER A 178 18.93 -5.67 -10.53
C SER A 178 20.00 -5.86 -11.61
N GLU A 179 20.40 -4.76 -12.23
CA GLU A 179 21.82 -4.60 -12.53
C GLU A 179 22.55 -4.89 -11.21
N ARG A 180 23.63 -5.67 -11.24
CA ARG A 180 24.40 -6.03 -10.04
C ARG A 180 24.90 -4.75 -9.37
N ALA A 181 24.05 -4.11 -8.59
CA ALA A 181 24.42 -3.15 -7.59
C ALA A 181 25.30 -3.97 -6.67
N SER A 182 26.59 -3.67 -6.71
CA SER A 182 27.50 -4.04 -5.64
C SER A 182 26.72 -3.84 -4.34
N LEU A 183 26.65 -4.90 -3.54
CA LEU A 183 26.20 -4.82 -2.15
C LEU A 183 27.24 -3.97 -1.41
N GLY A 184 27.27 -2.67 -1.72
CA GLY A 184 27.86 -1.66 -0.91
C GLY A 184 27.00 -1.63 0.32
N ILE A 185 27.41 -2.41 1.33
CA ILE A 185 26.98 -2.23 2.70
C ILE A 185 27.47 -0.82 3.07
N THR A 186 26.69 0.19 2.70
CA THR A 186 26.83 1.50 3.32
C THR A 186 26.45 1.25 4.76
N ASN A 187 27.47 1.26 5.63
CA ASN A 187 27.30 1.19 7.06
C ASN A 187 26.08 2.03 7.43
N ALA A 188 25.02 1.37 7.92
CA ALA A 188 23.94 2.04 8.61
C ALA A 188 24.58 2.71 9.82
N GLY A 189 25.04 3.96 9.63
CA GLY A 189 25.50 4.81 10.72
C GLY A 189 24.45 4.73 11.81
N LYS A 190 24.87 4.58 13.07
CA LYS A 190 23.98 4.46 14.23
C LYS A 190 22.87 5.51 14.12
N GLN A 191 21.69 5.10 13.69
CA GLN A 191 20.53 5.98 13.61
C GLN A 191 19.80 5.89 14.94
N THR A 192 20.15 6.82 15.83
CA THR A 192 19.58 7.02 17.16
C THR A 192 18.19 7.66 17.07
N PHE A 193 17.42 7.56 18.15
CA PHE A 193 16.04 8.03 18.22
C PHE A 193 15.95 9.56 18.04
N PHE A 194 15.45 9.99 16.89
CA PHE A 194 15.62 11.33 16.32
C PHE A 194 14.93 12.49 17.09
N LEU A 195 13.80 12.27 17.78
CA LEU A 195 13.13 13.36 18.51
C LEU A 195 13.94 13.90 19.70
N LEU A 196 15.03 13.22 20.10
CA LEU A 196 15.91 13.60 21.19
C LEU A 196 17.22 14.27 20.73
N GLU A 197 17.61 14.14 19.46
CA GLU A 197 18.80 14.83 18.89
C GLU A 197 18.46 16.20 18.30
N TYR A 198 17.20 16.38 17.88
CA TYR A 198 16.69 17.66 17.41
C TYR A 198 16.35 18.59 18.57
N ASP A 199 16.44 19.91 18.36
CA ASP A 199 15.89 20.88 19.30
C ASP A 199 14.44 20.49 19.58
N TRP A 200 14.09 20.30 20.85
CA TRP A 200 12.77 19.86 21.31
C TRP A 200 11.65 20.73 20.70
N LYS A 201 11.96 22.00 20.36
CA LYS A 201 11.06 22.91 19.65
C LYS A 201 10.72 22.46 18.23
N LEU A 202 11.72 22.03 17.45
CA LEU A 202 11.52 21.54 16.08
C LEU A 202 10.82 20.18 16.07
N ALA A 203 11.12 19.32 17.05
CA ALA A 203 10.41 18.07 17.29
C ALA A 203 8.92 18.30 17.62
N LEU A 204 8.61 19.27 18.48
CA LEU A 204 7.22 19.65 18.75
C LEU A 204 6.55 20.28 17.54
N LEU A 205 7.27 21.11 16.77
CA LEU A 205 6.74 21.75 15.58
C LEU A 205 6.33 20.72 14.52
N ILE A 206 7.17 19.72 14.25
CA ILE A 206 6.83 18.70 13.24
C ILE A 206 5.63 17.85 13.68
N ILE A 207 5.52 17.53 14.96
CA ILE A 207 4.36 16.81 15.52
C ILE A 207 3.09 17.66 15.35
N LEU A 208 3.17 18.96 15.67
CA LEU A 208 2.05 19.89 15.54
C LEU A 208 1.61 20.04 14.08
N VAL A 209 2.55 20.28 13.16
CA VAL A 209 2.27 20.42 11.73
C VAL A 209 1.70 19.13 11.15
N THR A 210 2.25 17.96 11.55
CA THR A 210 1.69 16.66 11.18
C THR A 210 0.25 16.49 11.66
N ALA A 211 -0.04 16.85 12.92
CA ALA A 211 -1.39 16.77 13.47
C ALA A 211 -2.37 17.71 12.75
N ILE A 212 -1.94 18.91 12.39
CA ILE A 212 -2.72 19.86 11.58
C ILE A 212 -3.04 19.24 10.23
N PHE A 213 -2.04 18.76 9.48
CA PHE A 213 -2.27 18.17 8.16
C PHE A 213 -3.15 16.92 8.20
N ILE A 214 -3.01 16.06 9.23
CA ILE A 214 -3.91 14.92 9.41
C ILE A 214 -5.35 15.40 9.64
N THR A 215 -5.54 16.40 10.49
CA THR A 215 -6.87 16.92 10.85
C THR A 215 -7.54 17.60 9.67
N VAL A 216 -6.79 18.43 8.94
CA VAL A 216 -7.24 19.09 7.71
C VAL A 216 -7.55 18.03 6.64
N GLY A 217 -6.65 17.07 6.43
CA GLY A 217 -6.84 15.99 5.45
C GLY A 217 -8.07 15.13 5.75
N LYS A 218 -8.35 14.84 7.04
CA LYS A 218 -9.58 14.14 7.44
C LYS A 218 -10.84 14.95 7.13
N LYS A 219 -10.82 16.27 7.38
CA LYS A 219 -11.97 17.16 7.09
C LYS A 219 -12.19 17.35 5.60
N ALA A 220 -11.12 17.39 4.81
CA ALA A 220 -11.16 17.51 3.36
C ALA A 220 -11.37 16.17 2.63
N SER A 221 -11.64 15.07 3.35
CA SER A 221 -11.84 13.72 2.80
C SER A 221 -10.69 13.24 1.88
N VAL A 222 -9.47 13.68 2.18
CA VAL A 222 -8.26 13.32 1.44
C VAL A 222 -7.95 11.83 1.62
N PRO A 223 -7.49 11.11 0.58
CA PRO A 223 -7.13 9.70 0.69
C PRO A 223 -5.97 9.50 1.67
N ILE A 224 -6.07 8.48 2.54
CA ILE A 224 -4.97 8.06 3.44
C ILE A 224 -4.37 9.25 4.25
N PRO A 225 -5.18 10.00 5.02
CA PRO A 225 -4.74 11.24 5.66
C PRO A 225 -3.62 11.02 6.70
N PHE A 226 -3.58 9.82 7.30
CA PHE A 226 -2.53 9.41 8.24
C PHE A 226 -1.17 9.16 7.59
N MET A 227 -1.10 9.06 6.26
CA MET A 227 0.17 8.99 5.51
C MET A 227 0.46 10.32 4.81
N LEU A 228 -0.53 10.87 4.10
CA LEU A 228 -0.37 12.11 3.35
C LEU A 228 -0.09 13.31 4.26
N GLY A 229 -0.71 13.38 5.43
CA GLY A 229 -0.49 14.49 6.35
C GLY A 229 0.97 14.60 6.83
N PRO A 230 1.55 13.55 7.42
CA PRO A 230 2.97 13.55 7.80
C PRO A 230 3.92 13.68 6.61
N LEU A 231 3.57 13.15 5.43
CA LEU A 231 4.35 13.33 4.20
C LEU A 231 4.44 14.80 3.81
N LEU A 232 3.30 15.49 3.76
CA LEU A 232 3.26 16.92 3.44
C LEU A 232 3.95 17.77 4.52
N ALA A 233 3.83 17.38 5.80
CA ALA A 233 4.53 18.02 6.89
C ALA A 233 6.05 17.94 6.70
N ALA A 234 6.60 16.74 6.47
CA ALA A 234 8.03 16.56 6.25
C ALA A 234 8.52 17.23 4.95
N ALA A 235 7.75 17.15 3.86
CA ALA A 235 8.07 17.85 2.62
C ALA A 235 8.13 19.39 2.82
N LEU A 236 7.21 19.94 3.61
CA LEU A 236 7.20 21.37 3.93
C LEU A 236 8.46 21.79 4.70
N PHE A 237 8.92 20.97 5.65
CA PHE A 237 10.16 21.23 6.40
C PHE A 237 11.40 21.23 5.49
N ASN A 238 11.48 20.29 4.55
CA ASN A 238 12.54 20.27 3.53
C ASN A 238 12.53 21.53 2.67
N VAL A 239 11.36 21.96 2.20
CA VAL A 239 11.22 23.16 1.34
C VAL A 239 11.50 24.45 2.12
N ALA A 240 11.18 24.47 3.42
CA ALA A 240 11.44 25.58 4.34
C ALA A 240 12.92 25.68 4.76
N GLY A 241 13.76 24.69 4.42
CA GLY A 241 15.20 24.69 4.70
C GLY A 241 15.58 24.18 6.10
N SER A 242 14.63 23.62 6.85
CA SER A 242 14.92 23.05 8.18
C SER A 242 15.40 21.61 8.12
N GLU A 243 15.41 20.95 6.95
CA GLU A 243 15.65 19.52 6.75
C GLU A 243 14.67 18.62 7.53
N ALA A 244 14.00 17.72 6.82
CA ALA A 244 13.08 16.80 7.45
C ALA A 244 13.83 15.70 8.23
N PRO A 245 13.27 15.25 9.37
CA PRO A 245 13.78 14.11 10.12
C PRO A 245 13.96 12.85 9.28
N GLN A 246 15.13 12.22 9.37
CA GLN A 246 15.27 10.83 8.93
C GLN A 246 14.75 9.89 10.00
N ILE A 247 13.95 8.90 9.60
CA ILE A 247 13.36 7.94 10.52
C ILE A 247 14.30 6.73 10.65
N PRO A 248 14.78 6.40 11.87
CA PRO A 248 15.66 5.27 12.07
C PRO A 248 15.06 3.94 11.59
N THR A 249 15.92 3.03 11.13
CA THR A 249 15.53 1.71 10.61
C THR A 249 14.63 0.93 11.56
N PHE A 250 14.83 1.06 12.87
CA PHE A 250 13.97 0.44 13.88
C PHE A 250 12.49 0.85 13.71
N TRP A 251 12.22 2.15 13.55
CA TRP A 251 10.86 2.68 13.38
C TRP A 251 10.27 2.29 12.03
N LEU A 252 11.09 2.21 11.00
CA LEU A 252 10.66 1.71 9.69
C LEU A 252 10.25 0.24 9.75
N ASN A 253 11.07 -0.61 10.38
CA ASN A 253 10.74 -2.02 10.60
C ASN A 253 9.48 -2.17 11.47
N PHE A 254 9.36 -1.34 12.50
CA PHE A 254 8.16 -1.31 13.35
C PHE A 254 6.91 -0.91 12.54
N ALA A 255 6.99 0.14 11.72
CA ALA A 255 5.90 0.57 10.86
C ALA A 255 5.50 -0.49 9.83
N GLN A 256 6.49 -1.14 9.20
CA GLN A 256 6.27 -2.29 8.31
C GLN A 256 5.57 -3.43 9.04
N LEU A 257 5.95 -3.72 10.29
CA LEU A 257 5.33 -4.77 11.10
C LEU A 257 3.87 -4.46 11.41
N LEU A 258 3.54 -3.20 11.78
CA LEU A 258 2.16 -2.79 12.03
C LEU A 258 1.28 -2.90 10.78
N LEU A 259 1.85 -2.58 9.61
CA LEU A 259 1.15 -2.65 8.32
C LEU A 259 1.00 -4.09 7.83
N GLY A 260 2.05 -4.90 7.92
CA GLY A 260 2.02 -6.31 7.59
C GLY A 260 1.00 -7.07 8.43
N ALA A 261 0.99 -6.83 9.75
CA ALA A 261 -0.02 -7.38 10.65
C ALA A 261 -1.44 -6.92 10.29
N HIS A 262 -1.63 -5.63 9.94
CA HIS A 262 -2.93 -5.12 9.49
C HIS A 262 -3.41 -5.80 8.19
N LEU A 263 -2.53 -5.95 7.21
CA LEU A 263 -2.84 -6.60 5.93
C LEU A 263 -3.19 -8.08 6.13
N GLY A 264 -2.36 -8.81 6.89
CA GLY A 264 -2.62 -10.20 7.26
C GLY A 264 -3.93 -10.36 8.05
N TYR A 265 -4.23 -9.43 8.97
CA TYR A 265 -5.48 -9.41 9.73
C TYR A 265 -6.69 -8.98 8.92
N THR A 266 -6.55 -8.25 7.81
CA THR A 266 -7.71 -7.81 7.01
C THR A 266 -8.24 -8.96 6.15
N LEU A 267 -7.40 -9.93 5.78
CA LEU A 267 -7.71 -11.05 4.89
C LEU A 267 -8.64 -12.11 5.49
N LYS A 268 -9.90 -12.10 5.09
CA LYS A 268 -10.92 -13.07 5.53
C LYS A 268 -11.03 -14.20 4.51
N VAL A 269 -10.55 -15.40 4.85
CA VAL A 269 -10.69 -16.59 4.01
C VAL A 269 -11.97 -17.35 4.41
N ASN A 270 -13.12 -16.67 4.30
CA ASN A 270 -14.39 -17.23 4.79
C ASN A 270 -15.01 -18.24 3.81
N ASN A 271 -14.64 -18.15 2.53
CA ASN A 271 -15.13 -19.07 1.50
C ASN A 271 -13.96 -19.60 0.64
N PRO A 272 -13.32 -20.72 1.05
CA PRO A 272 -12.15 -21.25 0.35
C PRO A 272 -12.45 -21.75 -1.07
N ARG A 273 -13.72 -22.07 -1.38
CA ARG A 273 -14.14 -22.45 -2.75
C ARG A 273 -14.16 -21.25 -3.67
N LEU A 274 -14.77 -20.15 -3.23
CA LEU A 274 -14.73 -18.86 -3.94
C LEU A 274 -13.29 -18.37 -4.08
N PHE A 275 -12.51 -18.45 -2.99
CA PHE A 275 -11.10 -18.10 -2.96
C PHE A 275 -10.32 -18.79 -4.07
N ARG A 276 -10.38 -20.13 -4.13
CA ARG A 276 -9.63 -20.93 -5.11
C ARG A 276 -10.07 -20.67 -6.55
N ARG A 277 -11.38 -20.54 -6.80
CA ARG A 277 -11.91 -20.27 -8.15
C ARG A 277 -11.46 -18.91 -8.66
N MET A 278 -11.52 -17.89 -7.81
CA MET A 278 -11.17 -16.52 -8.16
C MET A 278 -9.66 -16.28 -8.18
N PHE A 279 -8.90 -16.94 -7.32
CA PHE A 279 -7.46 -16.76 -7.19
C PHE A 279 -6.73 -16.92 -8.52
N GLY A 280 -7.03 -17.97 -9.30
CA GLY A 280 -6.36 -18.21 -10.59
C GLY A 280 -6.55 -17.06 -11.58
N MET A 281 -7.78 -16.55 -11.72
CA MET A 281 -8.07 -15.46 -12.65
C MET A 281 -7.54 -14.11 -12.15
N ILE A 282 -7.61 -13.84 -10.84
CA ILE A 282 -7.01 -12.64 -10.24
C ILE A 282 -5.49 -12.69 -10.38
N PHE A 283 -4.88 -13.87 -10.23
CA PHE A 283 -3.45 -14.07 -10.44
C PHE A 283 -3.05 -13.75 -11.88
N VAL A 284 -3.74 -14.33 -12.86
CA VAL A 284 -3.46 -14.08 -14.28
C VAL A 284 -3.62 -12.59 -14.63
N THR A 285 -4.71 -11.96 -14.22
CA THR A 285 -4.93 -10.52 -14.51
C THR A 285 -3.88 -9.62 -13.84
N ASN A 286 -3.45 -9.94 -12.62
CA ASN A 286 -2.35 -9.23 -11.96
C ASN A 286 -1.01 -9.43 -12.66
N VAL A 287 -0.67 -10.65 -13.02
CA VAL A 287 0.57 -10.95 -13.75
C VAL A 287 0.58 -10.25 -15.11
N LEU A 288 -0.55 -10.22 -15.82
CA LEU A 288 -0.69 -9.46 -17.07
C LEU A 288 -0.48 -7.96 -16.83
N LEU A 289 -1.05 -7.40 -15.77
CA LEU A 289 -0.89 -5.97 -15.45
C LEU A 289 0.55 -5.63 -15.06
N ILE A 290 1.20 -6.48 -14.25
CA ILE A 290 2.62 -6.35 -13.89
C ILE A 290 3.49 -6.45 -15.16
N GLY A 291 3.22 -7.43 -16.03
CA GLY A 291 3.92 -7.60 -17.30
C GLY A 291 3.73 -6.42 -18.25
N PHE A 292 2.52 -5.84 -18.29
CA PHE A 292 2.26 -4.61 -19.04
C PHE A 292 3.07 -3.43 -18.49
N CYS A 293 3.14 -3.26 -17.17
CA CYS A 293 3.96 -2.23 -16.54
C CYS A 293 5.44 -2.47 -16.81
N TYR A 294 5.91 -3.71 -16.77
CA TYR A 294 7.29 -4.05 -17.13
C TYR A 294 7.59 -3.67 -18.59
N ALA A 295 6.74 -4.08 -19.54
CA ALA A 295 6.90 -3.73 -20.96
C ALA A 295 6.88 -2.21 -21.19
N LEU A 296 5.96 -1.50 -20.53
CA LEU A 296 5.89 -0.04 -20.58
C LEU A 296 7.16 0.61 -20.03
N THR A 297 7.75 0.05 -18.97
CA THR A 297 9.05 0.50 -18.43
C THR A 297 10.15 0.39 -19.48
N ILE A 298 10.31 -0.78 -20.11
CA ILE A 298 11.34 -1.01 -21.14
C ILE A 298 11.22 -0.01 -22.29
N ILE A 299 9.99 0.34 -22.67
CA ILE A 299 9.74 1.34 -23.71
C ILE A 299 10.12 2.73 -23.22
N LEU A 300 9.65 3.14 -22.04
CA LEU A 300 9.81 4.50 -21.53
C LEU A 300 11.24 4.84 -21.08
N VAL A 301 12.01 3.87 -20.59
CA VAL A 301 13.44 4.09 -20.23
C VAL A 301 14.24 4.58 -21.44
N ARG A 302 13.89 4.16 -22.66
CA ARG A 302 14.55 4.62 -23.90
C ARG A 302 14.37 6.13 -24.16
N TYR A 303 13.28 6.71 -23.64
CA TYR A 303 12.95 8.13 -23.87
C TYR A 303 13.33 9.02 -22.68
N PHE A 304 13.18 8.53 -21.45
CA PHE A 304 13.31 9.35 -20.24
C PHE A 304 14.58 9.07 -19.41
N GLN A 305 15.39 8.07 -19.78
CA GLN A 305 16.69 7.76 -19.14
C GLN A 305 16.62 7.54 -17.62
N PHE A 306 15.46 7.13 -17.09
CA PHE A 306 15.34 6.73 -15.68
C PHE A 306 15.98 5.36 -15.45
N PRO A 307 16.54 5.09 -14.25
CA PRO A 307 16.87 3.75 -13.83
C PRO A 307 15.64 2.83 -13.95
N ILE A 308 15.86 1.63 -14.51
CA ILE A 308 14.76 0.70 -14.80
C ILE A 308 13.97 0.32 -13.54
N ASN A 309 14.65 0.16 -12.41
CA ASN A 309 14.05 -0.15 -11.11
C ASN A 309 13.11 0.95 -10.64
N GLU A 310 13.54 2.21 -10.75
CA GLU A 310 12.78 3.37 -10.31
C GLU A 310 11.53 3.56 -11.15
N LEU A 311 11.65 3.48 -12.48
CA LEU A 311 10.51 3.66 -13.37
C LEU A 311 9.53 2.49 -13.27
N PHE A 312 10.04 1.24 -13.19
CA PHE A 312 9.17 0.08 -13.00
C PHE A 312 8.42 0.17 -11.67
N LEU A 313 9.10 0.46 -10.56
CA LEU A 313 8.46 0.66 -9.27
C LEU A 313 7.47 1.82 -9.28
N SER A 314 7.73 2.89 -10.04
CA SER A 314 6.86 4.06 -10.16
C SER A 314 5.56 3.76 -10.91
N ILE A 315 5.59 2.89 -11.93
CA ILE A 315 4.42 2.58 -12.77
C ILE A 315 3.74 1.27 -12.40
N ALA A 316 4.41 0.37 -11.68
CA ALA A 316 3.84 -0.89 -11.21
C ALA A 316 2.51 -0.64 -10.46
N PRO A 317 1.54 -1.55 -10.57
CA PRO A 317 0.35 -1.50 -9.72
C PRO A 317 0.81 -1.74 -8.28
N GLY A 318 0.23 -1.02 -7.31
CA GLY A 318 0.61 -1.16 -5.91
C GLY A 318 0.05 -0.06 -5.04
N GLY A 319 0.07 -0.28 -3.73
CA GLY A 319 -0.17 0.81 -2.79
C GLY A 319 1.08 1.67 -2.65
N VAL A 320 0.88 2.97 -2.43
CA VAL A 320 1.96 3.95 -2.25
C VAL A 320 2.92 3.49 -1.16
N THR A 321 2.36 3.01 -0.04
CA THR A 321 3.13 2.61 1.14
C THR A 321 4.07 1.45 0.84
N GLU A 322 3.59 0.43 0.14
CA GLU A 322 4.33 -0.79 -0.11
C GLU A 322 5.34 -0.63 -1.25
N MET A 323 5.00 0.14 -2.28
CA MET A 323 5.94 0.46 -3.36
C MET A 323 7.05 1.38 -2.87
N ALA A 324 6.75 2.33 -1.98
CA ALA A 324 7.77 3.20 -1.42
C ALA A 324 8.71 2.46 -0.46
N VAL A 325 8.18 1.56 0.37
CA VAL A 325 8.99 0.65 1.20
C VAL A 325 9.86 -0.27 0.33
N THR A 326 9.34 -0.75 -0.80
CA THR A 326 10.12 -1.53 -1.78
C THR A 326 11.24 -0.69 -2.39
N ALA A 327 10.94 0.55 -2.81
CA ALA A 327 11.91 1.49 -3.38
C ALA A 327 13.06 1.76 -2.41
N MET A 328 12.76 2.01 -1.14
CA MET A 328 13.78 2.18 -0.09
C MET A 328 14.70 0.98 0.03
N ALA A 329 14.13 -0.23 0.00
CA ALA A 329 14.89 -1.46 0.18
C ALA A 329 15.76 -1.83 -1.04
N VAL A 330 15.48 -1.26 -2.22
CA VAL A 330 16.32 -1.39 -3.42
C VAL A 330 17.11 -0.12 -3.74
N HIS A 331 17.14 0.86 -2.82
CA HIS A 331 17.81 2.16 -2.98
C HIS A 331 17.37 2.97 -4.22
N ALA A 332 16.12 2.81 -4.63
CA ALA A 332 15.48 3.61 -5.68
C ALA A 332 15.00 4.96 -5.14
N ASP A 333 14.87 5.97 -6.01
CA ASP A 333 14.29 7.27 -5.67
C ASP A 333 12.84 7.13 -5.16
N VAL A 334 12.70 7.25 -3.85
CA VAL A 334 11.44 7.13 -3.11
C VAL A 334 10.49 8.28 -3.45
N SER A 335 11.02 9.48 -3.72
CA SER A 335 10.21 10.64 -4.08
C SER A 335 9.55 10.42 -5.44
N LEU A 336 10.31 9.94 -6.43
CA LEU A 336 9.78 9.62 -7.76
C LEU A 336 8.66 8.56 -7.67
N VAL A 337 8.93 7.41 -7.02
CA VAL A 337 7.94 6.32 -6.89
C VAL A 337 6.67 6.80 -6.19
N THR A 338 6.84 7.50 -5.07
CA THR A 338 5.72 8.04 -4.29
C THR A 338 4.91 9.04 -5.11
N SER A 339 5.55 9.89 -5.89
CA SER A 339 4.89 10.89 -6.74
C SER A 339 3.98 10.28 -7.79
N PHE A 340 4.46 9.25 -8.51
CA PHE A 340 3.64 8.55 -9.50
C PHE A 340 2.43 7.87 -8.86
N HIS A 341 2.60 7.26 -7.69
CA HIS A 341 1.51 6.58 -6.98
C HIS A 341 0.49 7.55 -6.40
N LEU A 342 0.96 8.66 -5.81
CA LEU A 342 0.07 9.71 -5.30
C LEU A 342 -0.70 10.38 -6.43
N PHE A 343 -0.02 10.74 -7.53
CA PHE A 343 -0.68 11.28 -8.72
C PHE A 343 -1.79 10.33 -9.20
N ARG A 344 -1.49 9.02 -9.31
CA ARG A 344 -2.44 8.00 -9.73
C ARG A 344 -3.66 7.90 -8.81
N ILE A 345 -3.46 7.91 -7.49
CA ILE A 345 -4.56 7.87 -6.51
C ILE A 345 -5.43 9.12 -6.62
N LEU A 346 -4.82 10.31 -6.70
CA LEU A 346 -5.56 11.56 -6.82
C LEU A 346 -6.32 11.63 -8.15
N PHE A 347 -5.69 11.21 -9.25
CA PHE A 347 -6.31 11.11 -10.56
C PHE A 347 -7.52 10.18 -10.54
N ILE A 348 -7.37 8.97 -9.99
CA ILE A 348 -8.47 8.01 -9.89
C ILE A 348 -9.60 8.55 -9.00
N LEU A 349 -9.26 9.17 -7.88
CA LEU A 349 -10.26 9.67 -6.94
C LEU A 349 -11.06 10.86 -7.50
N PHE A 350 -10.38 11.85 -8.07
CA PHE A 350 -11.02 13.09 -8.53
C PHE A 350 -11.61 13.00 -9.93
N LEU A 351 -11.09 12.12 -10.80
CA LEU A 351 -11.55 12.02 -12.19
C LEU A 351 -12.25 10.68 -12.45
N LEU A 352 -11.61 9.55 -12.13
CA LEU A 352 -12.14 8.24 -12.52
C LEU A 352 -13.38 7.83 -11.70
N SER A 353 -13.36 7.99 -10.37
CA SER A 353 -14.48 7.59 -9.51
C SER A 353 -15.80 8.33 -9.83
N PRO A 354 -15.81 9.66 -10.04
CA PRO A 354 -17.02 10.36 -10.50
C PRO A 354 -17.49 9.89 -11.88
N VAL A 355 -16.56 9.65 -12.81
CA VAL A 355 -16.89 9.13 -14.15
C VAL A 355 -17.53 7.75 -14.06
N MET A 356 -17.01 6.86 -13.22
CA MET A 356 -17.60 5.54 -12.98
C MET A 356 -19.00 5.63 -12.41
N LYS A 357 -19.25 6.50 -11.41
CA LYS A 357 -20.60 6.72 -10.87
C LYS A 357 -21.56 7.23 -11.94
N TRP A 358 -21.12 8.17 -12.77
CA TRP A 358 -21.92 8.71 -13.86
C TRP A 358 -22.23 7.67 -14.94
N MET A 359 -21.24 6.85 -15.32
CA MET A 359 -21.43 5.76 -16.29
C MET A 359 -22.37 4.68 -15.75
N ALA A 360 -22.22 4.30 -14.47
CA ALA A 360 -23.11 3.34 -13.82
C ALA A 360 -24.56 3.84 -13.78
N GLY A 361 -24.77 5.12 -13.44
CA GLY A 361 -26.11 5.73 -13.46
C GLY A 361 -26.74 5.84 -14.86
N LYS A 362 -25.94 5.85 -15.92
CA LYS A 362 -26.44 5.79 -17.31
C LYS A 362 -26.76 4.37 -17.74
N TRP A 363 -26.01 3.37 -17.27
CA TRP A 363 -26.21 1.99 -17.67
C TRP A 363 -27.50 1.38 -17.08
N THR A 364 -27.87 1.79 -15.87
CA THR A 364 -29.14 1.42 -15.22
C THR A 364 -30.35 2.06 -15.88
N ALA A 365 -30.20 3.22 -16.53
CA ALA A 365 -31.26 3.86 -17.31
C ALA A 365 -31.53 3.08 -18.62
N VAL A 366 -30.49 2.56 -19.28
CA VAL A 366 -30.60 1.83 -20.56
C VAL A 366 -31.14 0.40 -20.40
N GLN A 367 -31.06 -0.21 -19.22
CA GLN A 367 -31.67 -1.52 -18.94
C GLN A 367 -33.13 -1.44 -18.46
N LYS A 368 -33.63 -0.23 -18.16
CA LYS A 368 -35.02 0.02 -17.77
C LYS A 368 -35.90 0.50 -18.93
N GLU A 369 -35.30 0.77 -20.09
CA GLU A 369 -35.97 0.94 -21.38
C GLU A 369 -35.90 -0.38 -22.16
#